data_AF-A0A7Y5MNN9-F1
#
_entry.id   AF-A0A7Y5MNN9-F1
#
_cell.length_a   1.000
_cell.length_b   1.000
_cell.length_c   1.000
_cell.angle_alpha   90.00
_cell.angle_beta   90.00
_cell.angle_gamma   90.00
#
_symmetry.space_group_name_H-M   'P 1'
#
loop_
_entity.id
_entity.type
_entity.pdbx_description
1 polymer ?
#
loop_
_entity_poly.entity_id
_entity_poly.type
_entity_poly.pdbx_seq_one_letter_code
_entity_poly.pdbx_strand_id
1 'polypeptide(L)'
;DPGNRAQDLNTLLGKMLRIDVDATSPPLEYSIPADNPFIGATPGLDEIYAYGLRNPWRYSFDRLDGRLFCADVGQNLYEEVSLIENGDNLGWRIMEGLHCFSPSVNCPTAGLVLPITEYGRDQGSSVTGGYVYRGVENPDLYGLYFFGDFGSGRIWTLAQDPPGTWNRVERRDSPFSISSFGEDENGELYFAYYGGGVVYHLYDNPITFTPTFTPTSTRTATPSFTRTVTRTPTATRTVTLTRTPTGTFTVTHTFTVTPTVTDSPTISETRTPSNSATVTQTPTPSPTVTETVTPTQTFTPEPVSSLRVF
;
A
#
# COMPACT_ATOMS: atom_id res chain seq x y z
N ASP A 1 26.66 -9.89 -36.62
CA ASP A 1 25.92 -10.74 -37.57
C ASP A 1 26.65 -10.82 -38.91
N PRO A 2 27.68 -11.69 -39.01
CA PRO A 2 28.34 -11.97 -40.28
C PRO A 2 27.33 -12.56 -41.28
N GLY A 3 27.07 -11.86 -42.38
CA GLY A 3 26.19 -12.34 -43.46
C GLY A 3 24.73 -11.92 -43.37
N ASN A 4 24.35 -10.99 -42.46
CA ASN A 4 22.98 -10.48 -42.33
C ASN A 4 21.93 -11.57 -42.05
N ARG A 5 22.31 -12.59 -41.27
CA ARG A 5 21.53 -13.82 -41.11
C ARG A 5 20.25 -13.62 -40.34
N ALA A 6 20.19 -12.62 -39.47
CA ALA A 6 18.97 -12.30 -38.72
C ALA A 6 17.81 -11.92 -39.66
N GLN A 7 18.11 -11.27 -40.79
CA GLN A 7 17.13 -10.92 -41.82
C GLN A 7 17.00 -11.99 -42.93
N ASP A 8 17.94 -12.92 -43.05
CA ASP A 8 17.84 -14.03 -44.00
C ASP A 8 16.89 -15.10 -43.47
N LEU A 9 15.71 -15.20 -44.10
CA LEU A 9 14.66 -16.15 -43.77
C LEU A 9 14.98 -17.58 -44.22
N ASN A 10 16.07 -17.80 -44.99
CA ASN A 10 16.53 -19.14 -45.38
C ASN A 10 17.48 -19.76 -44.35
N THR A 11 17.65 -19.13 -43.18
CA THR A 11 18.47 -19.63 -42.09
C THR A 11 17.75 -19.49 -40.75
N LEU A 12 18.07 -20.38 -39.81
CA LEU A 12 17.51 -20.37 -38.45
C LEU A 12 18.28 -19.47 -37.46
N LEU A 13 19.20 -18.63 -37.94
CA LEU A 13 20.02 -17.76 -37.10
C LEU A 13 19.37 -16.38 -36.92
N GLY A 14 19.35 -15.87 -35.68
CA GLY A 14 18.67 -14.62 -35.33
C GLY A 14 17.14 -14.71 -35.42
N LYS A 15 16.58 -15.87 -35.02
CA LYS A 15 15.16 -16.22 -35.10
C LYS A 15 14.63 -16.70 -33.74
N MET A 16 13.34 -16.51 -33.50
CA MET A 16 12.56 -17.36 -32.59
C MET A 16 11.92 -18.46 -33.41
N LEU A 17 12.01 -19.70 -32.95
CA LEU A 17 11.44 -20.86 -33.64
C LEU A 17 10.20 -21.34 -32.89
N ARG A 18 9.20 -21.83 -33.62
CA ARG A 18 8.02 -22.48 -33.05
C ARG A 18 7.72 -23.77 -33.80
N ILE A 19 7.68 -24.86 -33.05
CA ILE A 19 7.45 -26.22 -33.53
C ILE A 19 6.36 -26.86 -32.67
N ASP A 20 5.70 -27.88 -33.21
CA ASP A 20 4.80 -28.76 -32.46
C ASP A 20 5.54 -30.06 -32.15
N VAL A 21 5.74 -30.30 -30.85
CA VAL A 21 6.46 -31.46 -30.32
C VAL A 21 5.56 -32.67 -30.06
N ASP A 22 4.23 -32.49 -30.10
CA ASP A 22 3.25 -33.55 -29.87
C ASP A 22 2.94 -34.35 -31.14
N ALA A 23 3.39 -33.87 -32.30
CA ALA A 23 3.22 -34.50 -33.60
C ALA A 23 4.53 -34.50 -34.41
N THR A 24 4.69 -35.48 -35.30
CA THR A 24 5.88 -35.63 -36.16
C THR A 24 5.53 -35.60 -37.64
N SER A 25 6.42 -35.03 -38.45
CA SER A 25 6.29 -34.99 -39.91
C SER A 25 7.59 -35.46 -40.57
N PRO A 26 7.76 -36.78 -40.80
CA PRO A 26 9.00 -37.34 -41.32
C PRO A 26 9.52 -36.60 -42.57
N PRO A 27 10.84 -36.31 -42.65
CA PRO A 27 11.91 -36.82 -41.79
C PRO A 27 12.12 -36.03 -40.48
N LEU A 28 11.29 -35.05 -40.15
CA LEU A 28 11.40 -34.28 -38.92
C LEU A 28 10.76 -35.04 -37.74
N GLU A 29 11.40 -34.94 -36.58
CA GLU A 29 10.92 -35.48 -35.29
C GLU A 29 9.91 -34.55 -34.59
N TYR A 30 9.41 -33.55 -35.33
CA TYR A 30 8.40 -32.58 -34.91
C TYR A 30 7.54 -32.22 -36.12
N SER A 31 6.47 -31.46 -35.89
CA SER A 31 5.66 -30.88 -36.96
C SER A 31 5.63 -29.36 -36.86
N ILE A 32 5.14 -28.71 -37.92
CA ILE A 32 5.07 -27.25 -38.00
C ILE A 32 3.64 -26.82 -37.66
N PRO A 33 3.44 -25.92 -36.68
CA PRO A 33 2.14 -25.33 -36.42
C PRO A 33 1.57 -24.66 -37.68
N ALA A 34 0.31 -24.94 -37.99
CA ALA A 34 -0.32 -24.49 -39.23
C ALA A 34 -0.47 -22.96 -39.35
N ASP A 35 -0.35 -22.26 -38.23
CA ASP A 35 -0.41 -20.80 -38.09
C ASP A 35 0.98 -20.14 -38.03
N ASN A 36 2.08 -20.89 -38.26
CA ASN A 36 3.39 -20.27 -38.43
C ASN A 36 3.41 -19.34 -39.66
N PRO A 37 4.16 -18.23 -39.60
CA PRO A 37 4.05 -17.13 -40.57
C PRO A 37 4.66 -17.47 -41.94
N PHE A 38 5.62 -18.40 -41.99
CA PHE A 38 6.35 -18.76 -43.21
C PHE A 38 6.00 -20.15 -43.75
N ILE A 39 4.92 -20.77 -43.26
CA ILE A 39 4.60 -22.14 -43.63
C ILE A 39 4.34 -22.33 -45.14
N GLY A 40 4.98 -23.34 -45.72
CA GLY A 40 4.67 -23.87 -47.04
C GLY A 40 5.19 -23.01 -48.20
N ALA A 41 4.31 -22.32 -48.92
CA ALA A 41 4.69 -21.55 -50.11
C ALA A 41 5.19 -20.13 -49.80
N THR A 42 5.08 -19.71 -48.53
CA THR A 42 5.57 -18.40 -48.09
C THR A 42 7.10 -18.42 -48.02
N PRO A 43 7.82 -17.46 -48.60
CA PRO A 43 9.29 -17.43 -48.53
C PRO A 43 9.79 -17.35 -47.08
N GLY A 44 10.53 -18.38 -46.66
CA GLY A 44 11.14 -18.51 -45.34
C GLY A 44 11.17 -19.97 -44.90
N LEU A 45 11.87 -20.25 -43.80
CA LEU A 45 11.83 -21.56 -43.16
C LEU A 45 10.58 -21.67 -42.28
N ASP A 46 9.87 -22.80 -42.41
CA ASP A 46 8.58 -23.08 -41.77
C ASP A 46 8.60 -22.97 -40.23
N GLU A 47 9.76 -23.18 -39.60
CA GLU A 47 9.94 -23.12 -38.14
C GLU A 47 9.96 -21.69 -37.59
N ILE A 48 10.21 -20.68 -38.42
CA ILE A 48 10.42 -19.31 -37.97
C ILE A 48 9.11 -18.72 -37.44
N TYR A 49 9.09 -18.34 -36.17
CA TYR A 49 7.99 -17.59 -35.53
C TYR A 49 8.19 -16.09 -35.59
N ALA A 50 9.42 -15.63 -35.32
CA ALA A 50 9.83 -14.23 -35.43
C ALA A 50 11.31 -14.15 -35.83
N TYR A 51 11.74 -13.02 -36.38
CA TYR A 51 13.08 -12.85 -36.93
C TYR A 51 13.65 -11.46 -36.67
N GLY A 52 14.91 -11.24 -37.04
CA GLY A 52 15.56 -9.96 -36.78
C GLY A 52 16.02 -9.80 -35.33
N LEU A 53 16.40 -10.90 -34.68
CA LEU A 53 17.01 -10.88 -33.34
C LEU A 53 18.54 -10.98 -33.44
N ARG A 54 19.25 -10.42 -32.46
CA ARG A 54 20.71 -10.47 -32.38
C ARG A 54 21.21 -11.67 -31.58
N ASN A 55 20.92 -11.65 -30.28
CA ASN A 55 21.38 -12.56 -29.26
C ASN A 55 20.36 -12.61 -28.10
N PRO A 56 19.15 -13.14 -28.36
CA PRO A 56 18.13 -13.29 -27.33
C PRO A 56 18.66 -14.20 -26.21
N TRP A 57 18.74 -13.67 -24.99
CA TRP A 57 19.31 -14.40 -23.86
C TRP A 57 18.25 -15.15 -23.06
N ARG A 58 17.15 -14.46 -22.74
CA ARG A 58 16.02 -15.02 -22.01
C ARG A 58 14.73 -14.45 -22.55
N TYR A 59 13.75 -15.33 -22.66
CA TYR A 59 12.37 -14.98 -22.91
C TYR A 59 11.45 -15.70 -21.93
N SER A 60 10.25 -15.18 -21.75
CA SER A 60 9.21 -15.79 -20.93
C SER A 60 7.83 -15.43 -21.45
N PHE A 61 6.88 -16.32 -21.21
CA PHE A 61 5.46 -16.03 -21.39
C PHE A 61 4.88 -15.51 -20.09
N ASP A 62 4.09 -14.45 -20.14
CA ASP A 62 3.22 -14.08 -19.04
C ASP A 62 2.17 -15.17 -18.82
N ARG A 63 2.15 -15.78 -17.63
CA ARG A 63 1.21 -16.87 -17.29
C ARG A 63 -0.27 -16.46 -17.36
N LEU A 64 -0.57 -15.16 -17.29
CA LEU A 64 -1.95 -14.68 -17.31
C LEU A 64 -2.51 -14.51 -18.72
N ASP A 65 -1.75 -13.90 -19.62
CA ASP A 65 -2.25 -13.48 -20.94
C ASP A 65 -1.44 -14.02 -22.13
N GLY A 66 -0.35 -14.76 -21.86
CA GLY A 66 0.45 -15.44 -22.89
C GLY A 66 1.36 -14.51 -23.70
N ARG A 67 1.52 -13.24 -23.30
CA ARG A 67 2.46 -12.33 -23.98
C ARG A 67 3.90 -12.83 -23.83
N LEU A 68 4.64 -12.83 -24.94
CA LEU A 68 6.04 -13.27 -25.00
C LEU A 68 6.98 -12.08 -24.84
N PHE A 69 7.65 -11.99 -23.70
CA PHE A 69 8.71 -11.03 -23.45
C PHE A 69 10.06 -11.66 -23.81
N CYS A 70 10.93 -10.91 -24.47
CA CYS A 70 12.27 -11.37 -24.84
C CYS A 70 13.30 -10.28 -24.60
N ALA A 71 14.36 -10.62 -23.88
CA ALA A 71 15.55 -9.77 -23.74
C ALA A 71 16.59 -10.15 -24.79
N ASP A 72 16.99 -9.17 -25.59
CA ASP A 72 17.97 -9.34 -26.66
C ASP A 72 19.21 -8.48 -26.37
N VAL A 73 20.36 -9.16 -26.29
CA VAL A 73 21.62 -8.50 -25.96
C VAL A 73 22.11 -7.70 -27.16
N GLY A 74 22.48 -6.44 -26.91
CA GLY A 74 22.99 -5.50 -27.91
C GLY A 74 24.38 -5.80 -28.45
N GLN A 75 24.76 -5.15 -29.54
CA GLN A 75 26.09 -5.29 -30.14
C GLN A 75 27.12 -4.35 -29.52
N ASN A 76 26.77 -3.07 -29.42
CA ASN A 76 27.68 -1.98 -29.11
C ASN A 76 27.06 -1.00 -28.10
N LEU A 77 25.81 -0.60 -28.28
CA LEU A 77 25.29 0.61 -27.62
C LEU A 77 24.09 0.37 -26.71
N TYR A 78 23.14 -0.46 -27.14
CA TYR A 78 21.85 -0.57 -26.46
C TYR A 78 21.49 -2.02 -26.18
N GLU A 79 21.04 -2.27 -24.97
CA GLU A 79 20.39 -3.51 -24.56
C GLU A 79 18.88 -3.33 -24.60
N GLU A 80 18.11 -4.37 -24.94
CA GLU A 80 16.67 -4.22 -25.21
C GLU A 80 15.79 -5.35 -24.66
N VAL A 81 14.52 -5.02 -24.43
CA VAL A 81 13.44 -5.99 -24.20
C VAL A 81 12.31 -5.70 -25.17
N SER A 82 11.80 -6.75 -25.82
CA SER A 82 10.73 -6.70 -26.80
C SER A 82 9.56 -7.57 -26.37
N LEU A 83 8.35 -7.19 -26.80
CA LEU A 83 7.23 -8.12 -26.92
C LEU A 83 7.28 -8.72 -28.32
N ILE A 84 7.19 -10.05 -28.42
CA ILE A 84 7.29 -10.77 -29.69
C ILE A 84 5.95 -11.41 -30.02
N GLU A 85 5.42 -11.08 -31.18
CA GLU A 85 4.25 -11.68 -31.80
C GLU A 85 4.63 -12.50 -33.06
N ASN A 86 3.64 -13.23 -33.58
CA ASN A 86 3.80 -14.11 -34.72
C ASN A 86 4.09 -13.32 -36.00
N GLY A 87 5.26 -13.55 -36.60
CA GLY A 87 5.71 -12.91 -37.83
C GLY A 87 6.55 -11.64 -37.62
N ASP A 88 6.81 -11.25 -36.37
CA ASP A 88 7.53 -10.02 -36.08
C ASP A 88 8.94 -9.99 -36.68
N ASN A 89 9.31 -8.82 -37.21
CA ASN A 89 10.68 -8.47 -37.57
C ASN A 89 11.25 -7.50 -36.53
N LEU A 90 12.09 -7.99 -35.63
CA LEU A 90 12.70 -7.22 -34.54
C LEU A 90 13.87 -6.32 -35.02
N GLY A 91 14.15 -6.32 -36.33
CA GLY A 91 14.93 -5.27 -36.96
C GLY A 91 16.44 -5.42 -36.88
N TRP A 92 17.02 -6.35 -36.12
CA TRP A 92 18.46 -6.60 -36.19
C TRP A 92 18.84 -7.13 -37.59
N ARG A 93 19.86 -6.60 -38.26
CA ARG A 93 20.86 -5.59 -37.83
C ARG A 93 20.65 -4.17 -38.38
N ILE A 94 19.42 -3.84 -38.77
CA ILE A 94 19.02 -2.50 -39.20
C ILE A 94 18.94 -1.57 -37.98
N MET A 95 18.32 -2.06 -36.90
CA MET A 95 18.16 -1.38 -35.60
C MET A 95 19.06 -2.00 -34.53
N GLU A 96 19.42 -1.21 -33.53
CA GLU A 96 19.94 -1.64 -32.23
C GLU A 96 19.22 -0.79 -31.18
N GLY A 97 18.32 -1.39 -30.41
CA GLY A 97 17.36 -0.62 -29.62
C GLY A 97 16.40 0.16 -30.52
N LEU A 98 16.13 1.42 -30.16
CA LEU A 98 15.31 2.38 -30.88
C LEU A 98 16.12 3.17 -31.92
N HIS A 99 17.37 2.77 -32.17
CA HIS A 99 18.33 3.51 -32.97
C HIS A 99 18.76 2.77 -34.24
N CYS A 100 19.01 3.53 -35.30
CA CYS A 100 19.60 2.99 -36.51
C CYS A 100 21.02 2.46 -36.24
N PHE A 101 21.25 1.20 -36.58
CA PHE A 101 22.56 0.56 -36.45
C PHE A 101 23.27 0.45 -37.80
N SER A 102 22.58 -0.08 -38.82
CA SER A 102 23.18 -0.27 -40.14
C SER A 102 22.20 -0.06 -41.29
N PRO A 103 22.26 1.09 -41.99
CA PRO A 103 23.17 2.22 -41.76
C PRO A 103 22.92 2.91 -40.40
N SER A 104 23.91 3.63 -39.86
CA SER A 104 23.80 4.29 -38.55
C SER A 104 22.85 5.50 -38.52
N VAL A 105 22.39 5.97 -39.69
CA VAL A 105 21.42 7.05 -39.84
C VAL A 105 20.48 6.74 -41.01
N ASN A 106 19.24 7.22 -40.94
CA ASN A 106 18.22 7.08 -41.99
C ASN A 106 18.02 5.62 -42.45
N CYS A 107 18.08 4.67 -41.53
CA CYS A 107 17.82 3.27 -41.80
C CYS A 107 16.33 3.01 -42.09
N PRO A 108 16.00 1.95 -42.86
CA PRO A 108 14.62 1.62 -43.17
C PRO A 108 13.92 0.98 -41.96
N THR A 109 12.91 1.66 -41.40
CA THR A 109 12.15 1.16 -40.22
C THR A 109 10.78 0.58 -40.56
N ALA A 110 10.38 0.65 -41.83
CA ALA A 110 9.08 0.15 -42.26
C ALA A 110 8.97 -1.37 -42.03
N GLY A 111 7.93 -1.79 -41.30
CA GLY A 111 7.67 -3.20 -40.98
C GLY A 111 8.54 -3.77 -39.85
N LEU A 112 9.33 -2.93 -39.16
CA LEU A 112 10.08 -3.36 -37.98
C LEU A 112 9.24 -3.16 -36.71
N VAL A 113 9.36 -4.10 -35.78
CA VAL A 113 8.82 -4.01 -34.43
C VAL A 113 9.95 -3.59 -33.50
N LEU A 114 9.78 -2.45 -32.84
CA LEU A 114 10.79 -1.88 -31.95
C LEU A 114 10.61 -2.38 -30.51
N PRO A 115 11.68 -2.43 -29.72
CA PRO A 115 11.61 -2.88 -28.34
C PRO A 115 10.72 -2.00 -27.47
N ILE A 116 10.15 -2.60 -26.43
CA ILE A 116 9.32 -1.89 -25.44
C ILE A 116 10.17 -1.10 -24.42
N THR A 117 11.45 -1.43 -24.28
CA THR A 117 12.43 -0.64 -23.54
C THR A 117 13.83 -0.90 -24.08
N GLU A 118 14.70 0.11 -23.96
CA GLU A 118 16.14 -0.01 -24.17
C GLU A 118 16.94 0.67 -23.06
N TYR A 119 18.22 0.33 -22.89
CA TYR A 119 19.15 1.13 -22.09
C TYR A 119 20.56 1.12 -22.67
N GLY A 120 21.28 2.20 -22.40
CA GLY A 120 22.66 2.40 -22.84
C GLY A 120 23.69 1.74 -21.95
N ARG A 121 24.94 1.78 -22.42
CA ARG A 121 26.12 1.25 -21.72
C ARG A 121 26.43 1.91 -20.37
N ASP A 122 25.86 3.08 -20.11
CA ASP A 122 25.95 3.76 -18.82
C ASP A 122 25.11 3.08 -17.72
N GLN A 123 24.13 2.26 -18.10
CA GLN A 123 23.21 1.58 -17.17
C GLN A 123 23.49 0.08 -17.07
N GLY A 124 23.98 -0.56 -18.14
CA GLY A 124 24.29 -1.98 -18.14
C GLY A 124 24.98 -2.42 -19.43
N SER A 125 25.19 -3.72 -19.61
CA SER A 125 25.98 -4.22 -20.75
C SER A 125 25.58 -5.59 -21.31
N SER A 126 24.62 -6.25 -20.69
CA SER A 126 24.14 -7.56 -21.13
C SER A 126 22.79 -7.80 -20.45
N VAL A 127 21.71 -7.46 -21.13
CA VAL A 127 20.35 -7.71 -20.61
C VAL A 127 20.14 -9.21 -20.40
N THR A 128 19.60 -9.56 -19.23
CA THR A 128 19.33 -10.93 -18.84
C THR A 128 17.88 -11.33 -19.08
N GLY A 129 16.94 -10.38 -19.17
CA GLY A 129 15.50 -10.65 -19.22
C GLY A 129 14.93 -11.13 -17.90
N GLY A 130 13.68 -11.58 -17.89
CA GLY A 130 13.05 -12.12 -16.68
C GLY A 130 11.60 -12.56 -16.88
N TYR A 131 10.71 -12.22 -15.94
CA TYR A 131 9.33 -12.73 -15.86
C TYR A 131 8.36 -11.65 -15.38
N VAL A 132 7.09 -11.79 -15.75
CA VAL A 132 6.01 -11.02 -15.13
C VAL A 132 5.73 -11.61 -13.74
N TYR A 133 5.77 -10.77 -12.69
CA TYR A 133 5.49 -11.22 -11.34
C TYR A 133 4.00 -11.56 -11.19
N ARG A 134 3.72 -12.81 -10.82
CA ARG A 134 2.37 -13.36 -10.59
C ARG A 134 2.19 -13.96 -9.20
N GLY A 135 3.14 -13.69 -8.30
CA GLY A 135 3.15 -14.12 -6.92
C GLY A 135 2.08 -13.45 -6.06
N VAL A 136 1.87 -14.02 -4.88
CA VAL A 136 0.90 -13.57 -3.88
C VAL A 136 1.56 -12.95 -2.66
N GLU A 137 2.86 -13.18 -2.45
CA GLU A 137 3.58 -12.60 -1.32
C GLU A 137 3.68 -11.07 -1.42
N ASN A 138 3.75 -10.54 -2.64
CA ASN A 138 3.95 -9.11 -2.90
C ASN A 138 2.90 -8.57 -3.88
N PRO A 139 1.65 -8.29 -3.43
CA PRO A 139 0.58 -7.84 -4.30
C PRO A 139 0.89 -6.58 -5.12
N ASP A 140 1.71 -5.68 -4.59
CA ASP A 140 2.10 -4.42 -5.25
C ASP A 140 3.04 -4.65 -6.46
N LEU A 141 3.64 -5.84 -6.57
CA LEU A 141 4.49 -6.22 -7.69
C LEU A 141 3.71 -6.93 -8.81
N TYR A 142 2.45 -7.29 -8.55
CA TYR A 142 1.63 -8.08 -9.47
C TYR A 142 1.49 -7.42 -10.85
N GLY A 143 1.86 -8.16 -11.89
CA GLY A 143 1.80 -7.71 -13.28
C GLY A 143 2.99 -6.90 -13.77
N LEU A 144 3.99 -6.65 -12.93
CA LEU A 144 5.23 -6.01 -13.34
C LEU A 144 6.16 -7.02 -14.01
N TYR A 145 6.71 -6.68 -15.18
CA TYR A 145 7.76 -7.49 -15.81
C TYR A 145 9.12 -7.14 -15.20
N PHE A 146 9.71 -8.09 -14.46
CA PHE A 146 11.06 -7.97 -13.91
C PHE A 146 12.10 -8.41 -14.92
N PHE A 147 13.21 -7.69 -14.97
CA PHE A 147 14.39 -8.06 -15.73
C PHE A 147 15.63 -7.44 -15.10
N GLY A 148 16.78 -7.99 -15.42
CA GLY A 148 18.06 -7.48 -14.93
C GLY A 148 19.13 -7.46 -16.00
N ASP A 149 20.32 -7.05 -15.58
CA ASP A 149 21.51 -6.98 -16.43
C ASP A 149 22.67 -7.72 -15.76
N PHE A 150 23.33 -8.59 -16.53
CA PHE A 150 24.41 -9.43 -16.03
C PHE A 150 25.64 -8.63 -15.58
N GLY A 151 25.96 -7.54 -16.28
CA GLY A 151 27.20 -6.79 -16.03
C GLY A 151 27.09 -5.79 -14.88
N SER A 152 25.95 -5.11 -14.77
CA SER A 152 25.69 -4.11 -13.72
C SER A 152 25.07 -4.70 -12.46
N GLY A 153 24.35 -5.83 -12.56
CA GLY A 153 23.57 -6.39 -11.46
C GLY A 153 22.33 -5.59 -11.09
N ARG A 154 21.94 -4.63 -11.93
CA ARG A 154 20.71 -3.87 -11.75
C ARG A 154 19.47 -4.70 -12.11
N ILE A 155 18.39 -4.42 -11.40
CA ILE A 155 17.07 -5.02 -11.58
C ILE A 155 16.07 -3.90 -11.81
N TRP A 156 15.28 -4.03 -12.86
CA TRP A 156 14.21 -3.11 -13.22
C TRP A 156 12.87 -3.83 -13.32
N THR A 157 11.81 -3.04 -13.26
CA THR A 157 10.45 -3.46 -13.63
C THR A 157 9.93 -2.64 -14.80
N LEU A 158 9.15 -3.27 -15.68
CA LEU A 158 8.29 -2.59 -16.66
C LEU A 158 6.84 -2.70 -16.23
N ALA A 159 6.14 -1.56 -16.26
CA ALA A 159 4.69 -1.48 -16.15
C ALA A 159 4.11 -0.88 -17.44
N GLN A 160 2.98 -1.42 -17.90
CA GLN A 160 2.26 -0.84 -19.02
C GLN A 160 1.17 0.08 -18.49
N ASP A 161 1.33 1.39 -18.72
CA ASP A 161 0.34 2.39 -18.33
C ASP A 161 0.58 3.71 -19.10
N PRO A 162 -0.32 4.13 -20.01
CA PRO A 162 -1.50 3.41 -20.53
C PRO A 162 -1.11 2.24 -21.47
N PRO A 163 -2.08 1.46 -22.01
CA PRO A 163 -1.80 0.44 -23.02
C PRO A 163 -0.89 0.95 -24.16
N GLY A 164 0.13 0.16 -24.50
CA GLY A 164 1.16 0.52 -25.49
C GLY A 164 2.30 1.40 -24.97
N THR A 165 2.18 1.97 -23.77
CA THR A 165 3.25 2.79 -23.15
C THR A 165 3.89 2.04 -21.99
N TRP A 166 5.20 1.92 -22.00
CA TRP A 166 5.96 1.15 -21.02
C TRP A 166 6.82 2.07 -20.14
N ASN A 167 6.63 1.93 -18.84
CA ASN A 167 7.38 2.68 -17.82
C ASN A 167 8.38 1.76 -17.15
N ARG A 168 9.67 2.09 -17.29
CA ARG A 168 10.75 1.38 -16.59
C ARG A 168 11.09 2.05 -15.27
N VAL A 169 11.15 1.24 -14.22
CA VAL A 169 11.58 1.67 -12.88
C VAL A 169 12.72 0.79 -12.41
N GLU A 170 13.82 1.40 -11.99
CA GLU A 170 14.92 0.69 -11.31
C GLU A 170 14.47 0.32 -9.90
N ARG A 171 14.54 -0.97 -9.59
CA ARG A 171 14.15 -1.51 -8.28
C ARG A 171 15.34 -1.77 -7.39
N ARG A 172 16.48 -2.13 -7.98
CA ARG A 172 17.69 -2.44 -7.22
C ARG A 172 18.95 -2.27 -8.07
N ASP A 173 19.98 -1.69 -7.46
CA ASP A 173 21.37 -1.80 -7.90
C ASP A 173 22.07 -2.81 -6.96
N SER A 174 22.43 -3.98 -7.50
CA SER A 174 22.93 -5.12 -6.71
C SER A 174 24.34 -5.52 -7.16
N PRO A 175 25.15 -6.13 -6.29
CA PRO A 175 26.50 -6.57 -6.66
C PRO A 175 26.51 -7.90 -7.44
N PHE A 176 25.35 -8.42 -7.87
CA PHE A 176 25.23 -9.76 -8.41
C PHE A 176 25.30 -9.75 -9.93
N SER A 177 26.10 -10.65 -10.51
CA SER A 177 26.03 -10.96 -11.94
C SER A 177 24.82 -11.84 -12.21
N ILE A 178 23.69 -11.22 -12.55
CA ILE A 178 22.40 -11.88 -12.73
C ILE A 178 22.39 -12.62 -14.07
N SER A 179 22.50 -13.95 -14.07
CA SER A 179 22.51 -14.74 -15.31
C SER A 179 21.14 -15.23 -15.76
N SER A 180 20.17 -15.25 -14.84
CA SER A 180 18.86 -15.82 -15.08
C SER A 180 17.85 -15.36 -14.03
N PHE A 181 16.57 -15.34 -14.40
CA PHE A 181 15.46 -15.35 -13.46
C PHE A 181 14.75 -16.70 -13.49
N GLY A 182 13.88 -16.96 -12.53
CA GLY A 182 12.96 -18.09 -12.49
C GLY A 182 11.72 -17.73 -11.69
N GLU A 183 10.67 -18.52 -11.86
CA GLU A 183 9.43 -18.42 -11.09
C GLU A 183 9.12 -19.78 -10.45
N ASP A 184 8.50 -19.79 -9.28
CA ASP A 184 7.96 -21.00 -8.68
C ASP A 184 6.48 -21.23 -9.02
N GLU A 185 5.90 -22.30 -8.46
CA GLU A 185 4.49 -22.65 -8.72
C GLU A 185 3.51 -21.57 -8.26
N ASN A 186 3.86 -20.81 -7.21
CA ASN A 186 3.06 -19.73 -6.65
C ASN A 186 3.24 -18.41 -7.41
N GLY A 187 4.20 -18.34 -8.34
CA GLY A 187 4.50 -17.15 -9.13
C GLY A 187 5.48 -16.20 -8.45
N GLU A 188 6.13 -16.63 -7.37
CA GLU A 188 7.21 -15.88 -6.74
C GLU A 188 8.46 -15.94 -7.61
N LEU A 189 9.23 -14.85 -7.62
CA LEU A 189 10.36 -14.69 -8.53
C LEU A 189 11.69 -14.91 -7.83
N TYR A 190 12.62 -15.48 -8.58
CA TYR A 190 13.98 -15.75 -8.15
C TYR A 190 14.95 -15.29 -9.22
N PHE A 191 16.20 -15.04 -8.83
CA PHE A 191 17.29 -14.88 -9.80
C PHE A 191 18.54 -15.66 -9.41
N ALA A 192 19.29 -16.08 -10.43
CA ALA A 192 20.54 -16.80 -10.26
C ALA A 192 21.73 -15.85 -10.32
N TYR A 193 22.55 -15.86 -9.27
CA TYR A 193 23.83 -15.17 -9.25
C TYR A 193 24.93 -16.08 -9.78
N TYR A 194 25.44 -15.75 -10.96
CA TYR A 194 26.46 -16.54 -11.66
C TYR A 194 27.77 -16.67 -10.86
N GLY A 195 28.24 -15.58 -10.25
CA GLY A 195 29.52 -15.56 -9.55
C GLY A 195 29.56 -16.40 -8.27
N GLY A 196 28.39 -16.65 -7.65
CA GLY A 196 28.28 -17.38 -6.39
C GLY A 196 27.59 -18.74 -6.49
N GLY A 197 26.93 -19.04 -7.62
CA GLY A 197 26.14 -20.27 -7.77
C GLY A 197 24.91 -20.33 -6.86
N VAL A 198 24.40 -19.18 -6.43
CA VAL A 198 23.26 -19.04 -5.51
C VAL A 198 22.03 -18.55 -6.27
N VAL A 199 20.87 -19.09 -5.91
CA VAL A 199 19.56 -18.58 -6.34
C VAL A 199 18.97 -17.79 -5.19
N TYR A 200 18.57 -16.55 -5.47
CA TYR A 200 17.97 -15.66 -4.49
C TYR A 200 16.48 -15.46 -4.76
N HIS A 201 15.71 -15.33 -3.68
CA HIS A 201 14.29 -15.00 -3.73
C HIS A 201 14.07 -13.48 -3.78
N LEU A 202 13.24 -13.01 -4.71
CA LEU A 202 12.86 -11.61 -4.87
C LEU A 202 11.54 -11.34 -4.13
N TYR A 203 11.60 -10.45 -3.15
CA TYR A 203 10.43 -10.04 -2.39
C TYR A 203 10.54 -8.57 -2.01
N ASP A 204 9.40 -7.90 -1.82
CA ASP A 204 9.34 -6.63 -1.12
C ASP A 204 8.96 -6.92 0.33
N ASN A 205 9.55 -6.21 1.30
CA ASN A 205 9.04 -6.34 2.66
C ASN A 205 7.82 -5.42 2.77
N PRO A 206 6.60 -5.92 3.01
CA PRO A 206 5.50 -5.03 3.34
C PRO A 206 5.93 -4.22 4.56
N ILE A 207 5.75 -2.90 4.50
CA ILE A 207 5.99 -2.03 5.66
C ILE A 207 5.07 -2.54 6.78
N THR A 208 5.64 -3.26 7.75
CA THR A 208 4.91 -3.63 8.96
C THR A 208 4.66 -2.35 9.75
N PHE A 209 3.45 -1.82 9.65
CA PHE A 209 2.96 -0.81 10.58
C PHE A 209 2.99 -1.40 11.98
N THR A 210 4.03 -1.10 12.75
CA THR A 210 4.06 -1.41 14.17
C THR A 210 3.24 -0.31 14.86
N PRO A 211 2.04 -0.60 15.39
CA PRO A 211 1.28 0.40 16.13
C PRO A 211 2.13 0.84 17.33
N THR A 212 2.61 2.08 17.30
CA THR A 212 3.30 2.66 18.46
C THR A 212 2.23 3.18 19.40
N PHE A 213 2.04 2.47 20.52
CA PHE A 213 1.14 2.88 21.57
C PHE A 213 1.74 4.11 22.27
N THR A 214 1.24 5.29 21.95
CA THR A 214 1.59 6.52 22.70
C THR A 214 0.49 6.75 23.74
N PRO A 215 0.77 6.56 25.05
CA PRO A 215 -0.23 6.83 26.07
C PRO A 215 -0.54 8.33 26.08
N THR A 216 -1.76 8.69 25.68
CA THR A 216 -2.25 10.06 25.80
C THR A 216 -3.03 10.17 27.10
N SER A 217 -2.57 11.05 28.01
CA SER A 217 -3.27 11.33 29.26
C SER A 217 -4.52 12.17 29.00
N THR A 218 -5.69 11.54 28.96
CA THR A 218 -6.97 12.25 28.93
C THR A 218 -7.47 12.46 30.36
N ARG A 219 -7.73 13.72 30.73
CA ARG A 219 -8.34 14.04 32.04
C ARG A 219 -9.82 13.70 32.02
N THR A 220 -10.20 12.62 32.68
CA THR A 220 -11.62 12.33 32.95
C THR A 220 -12.00 13.00 34.27
N ALA A 221 -13.02 13.86 34.26
CA ALA A 221 -13.55 14.48 35.46
C ALA A 221 -14.49 13.50 36.19
N THR A 222 -14.04 12.97 37.33
CA THR A 222 -14.92 12.18 38.20
C THR A 222 -15.64 13.14 39.17
N PRO A 223 -16.98 13.24 39.16
CA PRO A 223 -17.70 14.11 40.08
C PRO A 223 -17.59 13.55 41.51
N SER A 224 -17.10 14.37 42.44
CA SER A 224 -17.16 14.09 43.89
C SER A 224 -18.28 14.89 44.54
N PHE A 225 -19.05 14.27 45.43
CA PHE A 225 -20.22 14.86 46.07
C PHE A 225 -19.84 15.47 47.44
N THR A 226 -19.92 16.80 47.55
CA THR A 226 -19.79 17.50 48.84
C THR A 226 -21.14 18.06 49.25
N ARG A 227 -21.62 17.68 50.44
CA ARG A 227 -22.93 18.08 50.98
C ARG A 227 -22.83 19.44 51.69
N THR A 228 -23.48 20.46 51.15
CA THR A 228 -23.63 21.77 51.82
C THR A 228 -24.99 21.87 52.48
N VAL A 229 -25.03 22.22 53.78
CA VAL A 229 -26.29 22.43 54.54
C VAL A 229 -26.59 23.93 54.58
N THR A 230 -27.60 24.38 53.83
CA THR A 230 -28.11 25.76 53.91
C THR A 230 -29.27 25.82 54.89
N ARG A 231 -29.18 26.70 55.89
CA ARG A 231 -30.26 26.91 56.89
C ARG A 231 -31.15 28.07 56.44
N THR A 232 -32.42 27.78 56.15
CA THR A 232 -33.44 28.81 55.85
C THR A 232 -34.32 29.01 57.09
N PRO A 233 -34.41 30.21 57.69
CA PRO A 233 -35.30 30.44 58.84
C PRO A 233 -36.76 30.58 58.38
N THR A 234 -37.65 29.72 58.87
CA THR A 234 -39.11 29.84 58.72
C THR A 234 -39.70 30.45 60.00
N ALA A 235 -40.51 31.52 59.88
CA ALA A 235 -41.21 32.11 61.03
C ALA A 235 -42.55 31.40 61.27
N THR A 236 -42.81 30.96 62.50
CA THR A 236 -44.10 30.35 62.92
C THR A 236 -44.72 31.24 63.99
N ARG A 237 -45.95 31.75 63.78
CA ARG A 237 -46.64 32.59 64.78
C ARG A 237 -47.21 31.70 65.90
N THR A 238 -46.88 32.00 67.15
CA THR A 238 -47.47 31.37 68.34
C THR A 238 -48.32 32.41 69.07
N VAL A 239 -49.57 32.09 69.40
CA VAL A 239 -50.46 32.98 70.16
C VAL A 239 -50.29 32.67 71.65
N THR A 240 -49.86 33.67 72.44
CA THR A 240 -49.75 33.58 73.90
C THR A 240 -50.85 34.41 74.54
N LEU A 241 -51.66 33.84 75.43
CA LEU A 241 -52.69 34.54 76.19
C LEU A 241 -52.08 35.14 77.47
N THR A 242 -52.18 36.46 77.65
CA THR A 242 -51.70 37.15 78.86
C THR A 242 -52.90 37.72 79.62
N ARG A 243 -53.09 37.34 80.89
CA ARG A 243 -54.19 37.83 81.76
C ARG A 243 -53.71 39.05 82.57
N THR A 244 -54.45 40.15 82.52
CA THR A 244 -54.18 41.36 83.32
C THR A 244 -55.34 41.62 84.29
N PRO A 245 -55.16 41.57 85.62
CA PRO A 245 -56.21 41.95 86.56
C PRO A 245 -56.29 43.48 86.72
N THR A 246 -57.50 44.05 86.68
CA THR A 246 -57.77 45.48 86.97
C THR A 246 -58.53 45.59 88.29
N GLY A 247 -58.07 46.42 89.22
CA GLY A 247 -58.75 46.72 90.49
C GLY A 247 -59.39 48.11 90.47
N THR A 248 -60.66 48.22 90.88
CA THR A 248 -61.36 49.49 91.12
C THR A 248 -61.72 49.56 92.61
N PHE A 249 -61.42 50.70 93.27
CA PHE A 249 -61.63 50.88 94.71
C PHE A 249 -62.93 51.64 94.98
N THR A 250 -63.72 51.22 95.97
CA THR A 250 -64.72 52.05 96.65
C THR A 250 -64.49 51.91 98.17
N VAL A 251 -64.36 53.05 98.85
CA VAL A 251 -63.96 53.16 100.26
C VAL A 251 -65.12 52.78 101.18
N THR A 252 -64.92 51.82 102.09
CA THR A 252 -65.39 51.83 103.49
C THR A 252 -64.58 50.80 104.29
N HIS A 253 -64.22 51.12 105.53
CA HIS A 253 -63.19 50.45 106.32
C HIS A 253 -63.48 48.96 106.62
N THR A 254 -62.45 48.12 106.43
CA THR A 254 -62.28 46.69 106.79
C THR A 254 -62.53 45.68 105.65
N PHE A 255 -61.52 44.84 105.39
CA PHE A 255 -61.18 44.19 104.11
C PHE A 255 -61.94 42.90 103.75
N THR A 256 -62.31 42.75 102.47
CA THR A 256 -62.17 41.54 101.59
C THR A 256 -62.73 41.86 100.19
N VAL A 257 -61.97 41.65 99.08
CA VAL A 257 -62.56 41.62 97.71
C VAL A 257 -61.82 40.66 96.76
N THR A 258 -62.60 39.85 96.03
CA THR A 258 -62.25 38.89 94.96
C THR A 258 -62.29 39.55 93.57
N PRO A 259 -61.28 39.38 92.67
CA PRO A 259 -61.34 39.91 91.30
C PRO A 259 -61.88 38.90 90.26
N THR A 260 -62.72 39.39 89.33
CA THR A 260 -63.17 38.73 88.09
C THR A 260 -62.28 39.18 86.91
N VAL A 261 -61.96 38.30 85.94
CA VAL A 261 -60.99 38.55 84.85
C VAL A 261 -61.66 38.71 83.47
N THR A 262 -61.18 39.66 82.66
CA THR A 262 -61.54 39.86 81.24
C THR A 262 -60.28 39.73 80.36
N ASP A 263 -60.30 38.90 79.31
CA ASP A 263 -59.14 38.62 78.42
C ASP A 263 -59.09 39.54 77.18
N SER A 264 -57.91 40.05 76.84
CA SER A 264 -57.58 40.73 75.58
C SER A 264 -56.29 40.14 74.98
N PRO A 265 -56.29 39.51 73.79
CA PRO A 265 -55.10 38.88 73.24
C PRO A 265 -54.11 39.91 72.66
N THR A 266 -52.81 39.72 72.90
CA THR A 266 -51.72 40.47 72.26
C THR A 266 -50.90 39.49 71.41
N ILE A 267 -50.61 39.81 70.14
CA ILE A 267 -49.83 38.93 69.24
C ILE A 267 -48.35 39.32 69.27
N SER A 268 -47.45 38.39 69.63
CA SER A 268 -46.00 38.54 69.44
C SER A 268 -45.44 37.45 68.53
N GLU A 269 -44.51 37.82 67.65
CA GLU A 269 -43.83 36.89 66.74
C GLU A 269 -42.60 36.27 67.43
N THR A 270 -42.45 34.95 67.37
CA THR A 270 -41.22 34.25 67.76
C THR A 270 -40.70 33.45 66.57
N ARG A 271 -39.42 33.64 66.21
CA ARG A 271 -38.78 32.91 65.10
C ARG A 271 -38.10 31.65 65.63
N THR A 272 -38.58 30.47 65.24
CA THR A 272 -37.94 29.18 65.53
C THR A 272 -37.35 28.61 64.24
N PRO A 273 -36.03 28.41 64.12
CA PRO A 273 -35.44 27.85 62.90
C PRO A 273 -35.82 26.37 62.74
N SER A 274 -36.43 26.01 61.60
CA SER A 274 -36.62 24.62 61.15
C SER A 274 -35.64 24.32 60.01
N ASN A 275 -34.93 23.19 60.05
CA ASN A 275 -33.97 22.81 59.03
C ASN A 275 -34.68 21.97 57.95
N SER A 276 -34.83 22.51 56.73
CA SER A 276 -35.14 21.71 55.54
C SER A 276 -33.88 21.62 54.67
N ALA A 277 -33.44 20.40 54.33
CA ALA A 277 -32.24 20.19 53.53
C ALA A 277 -32.59 20.20 52.04
N THR A 278 -32.08 21.17 51.29
CA THR A 278 -32.12 21.17 49.81
C THR A 278 -30.78 20.67 49.27
N VAL A 279 -30.78 19.65 48.42
CA VAL A 279 -29.57 19.11 47.78
C VAL A 279 -29.31 19.89 46.48
N THR A 280 -28.30 20.74 46.46
CA THR A 280 -27.82 21.39 45.22
C THR A 280 -26.57 20.67 44.72
N GLN A 281 -26.59 20.21 43.46
CA GLN A 281 -25.49 19.47 42.83
C GLN A 281 -24.52 20.45 42.15
N THR A 282 -23.27 20.49 42.60
CA THR A 282 -22.19 21.21 41.91
C THR A 282 -21.07 20.22 41.59
N PRO A 283 -20.87 19.81 40.32
CA PRO A 283 -19.78 18.91 39.97
C PRO A 283 -18.43 19.60 40.14
N THR A 284 -17.55 19.03 40.96
CA THR A 284 -16.14 19.44 41.04
C THR A 284 -15.31 18.44 40.24
N PRO A 285 -14.60 18.85 39.17
CA PRO A 285 -13.80 17.91 38.36
C PRO A 285 -12.53 17.49 39.11
N SER A 286 -12.48 16.24 39.56
CA SER A 286 -11.22 15.59 39.99
C SER A 286 -10.58 14.88 38.79
N PRO A 287 -9.29 15.13 38.47
CA PRO A 287 -8.63 14.44 37.35
C PRO A 287 -8.39 12.97 37.69
N THR A 288 -9.05 12.07 36.98
CA THR A 288 -8.65 10.66 36.90
C THR A 288 -7.91 10.46 35.58
N VAL A 289 -6.68 9.95 35.64
CA VAL A 289 -5.90 9.57 34.46
C VAL A 289 -6.48 8.26 33.93
N THR A 290 -7.07 8.29 32.74
CA THR A 290 -7.47 7.08 32.02
C THR A 290 -6.58 6.96 30.80
N GLU A 291 -5.80 5.88 30.70
CA GLU A 291 -5.05 5.59 29.49
C GLU A 291 -6.04 5.27 28.36
N THR A 292 -6.16 6.18 27.41
CA THR A 292 -6.95 5.95 26.20
C THR A 292 -6.01 5.57 25.07
N VAL A 293 -6.22 4.39 24.50
CA VAL A 293 -5.44 3.86 23.39
C VAL A 293 -5.92 4.53 22.10
N THR A 294 -5.15 5.48 21.59
CA THR A 294 -5.36 6.06 20.26
C THR A 294 -4.21 5.60 19.36
N PRO A 295 -4.46 4.75 18.34
CA PRO A 295 -3.42 4.37 17.39
C PRO A 295 -2.97 5.62 16.63
N THR A 296 -1.70 6.00 16.79
CA THR A 296 -1.08 7.07 16.01
C THR A 296 -0.22 6.42 14.94
N GLN A 297 -0.48 6.73 13.67
CA GLN A 297 0.33 6.26 12.56
C GLN A 297 1.65 7.02 12.56
N THR A 298 2.75 6.35 12.91
CA THR A 298 4.09 6.90 12.77
C THR A 298 4.69 6.35 11.47
N PHE A 299 4.85 7.22 10.49
CA PHE A 299 5.63 6.92 9.29
C PHE A 299 7.11 6.92 9.68
N THR A 300 7.74 5.76 9.69
CA THR A 300 9.20 5.68 9.54
C THR A 300 9.46 5.68 8.04
N PRO A 301 10.02 6.74 7.46
CA PRO A 301 10.39 6.73 6.05
C PRO A 301 11.59 5.78 5.88
N GLU A 302 11.33 4.52 5.59
CA GLU A 302 12.25 3.78 4.72
C GLU A 302 11.98 4.23 3.28
N PRO A 303 13.01 4.30 2.42
CA PRO A 303 12.82 4.72 1.04
C PRO A 303 11.81 3.79 0.36
N VAL A 304 10.90 4.40 -0.39
CA VAL A 304 9.93 3.79 -1.32
C VAL A 304 10.44 2.44 -1.87
N SER A 305 9.70 1.35 -1.60
CA SER A 305 9.87 -0.03 -2.10
C SER A 305 11.32 -0.42 -2.46
N SER A 306 12.16 -0.68 -1.46
CA SER A 306 13.47 -1.29 -1.74
C SER A 306 13.30 -2.80 -1.91
N LEU A 307 13.29 -3.25 -3.17
CA LEU A 307 13.23 -4.68 -3.52
C LEU A 307 14.31 -5.45 -2.74
N ARG A 308 13.89 -6.42 -1.93
CA ARG A 308 14.76 -7.26 -1.11
C ARG A 308 15.07 -8.58 -1.80
N VAL A 309 16.16 -9.19 -1.33
CA VAL A 309 16.77 -10.38 -1.91
C VAL A 309 17.31 -11.19 -0.74
N PHE A 310 16.95 -12.46 -0.63
CA PHE A 310 17.42 -13.40 0.39
C PHE A 310 17.86 -14.72 -0.24
#